data_AF-A0A8S2Z814-F1
#
_entry.id   AF-A0A8S2Z814-F1
#
_cell.length_a   1.000
_cell.length_b   1.000
_cell.length_c   1.000
_cell.angle_alpha   90.00
_cell.angle_beta   90.00
_cell.angle_gamma   90.00
#
_symmetry.space_group_name_H-M   'P 1'
#
loop_
_entity.id
_entity.type
_entity.pdbx_description
1 polymer ?
#
loop_
_entity_poly.entity_id
_entity_poly.type
_entity_poly.pdbx_seq_one_letter_code
_entity_poly.pdbx_strand_id
1 'polypeptide(L)'
;MCYSDKYAAESASGSKFPLTDSLNRQCNKQKLLLACRSVGATTFTLAAMGMRSNVLFDCKSDTRCTHIANDVGWYYSPTHSCGFVNGTDSVYRDKCDKLTDKNSNLRLCWQPAVDEGGYRCEINKPLNADLTWKRTIWHAN
;
A
#
# COMPACT_ATOMS: atom_id res chain seq x y z
N MET A 1 -12.24 9.47 -2.79
CA MET A 1 -10.77 9.39 -2.63
C MET A 1 -10.38 10.29 -1.46
N CYS A 2 -9.48 9.85 -0.59
CA CYS A 2 -9.02 10.66 0.55
C CYS A 2 -7.49 10.90 0.53
N TYR A 3 -6.73 10.11 -0.22
CA TYR A 3 -5.29 10.32 -0.44
C TYR A 3 -4.88 9.83 -1.83
N SER A 4 -3.90 10.49 -2.45
CA SER A 4 -3.24 10.05 -3.67
C SER A 4 -1.85 10.66 -3.79
N ASP A 5 -0.89 9.86 -4.25
CA ASP A 5 0.46 10.30 -4.59
C ASP A 5 1.00 9.48 -5.77
N LYS A 6 2.08 9.96 -6.40
CA LYS A 6 2.84 9.15 -7.36
C LYS A 6 3.70 8.15 -6.59
N TYR A 7 4.16 7.12 -7.28
CA TYR A 7 5.09 6.16 -6.69
C TYR A 7 6.47 6.77 -6.46
N ALA A 8 6.99 7.59 -7.37
CA ALA A 8 8.18 8.40 -7.11
C ALA A 8 7.96 9.26 -5.85
N ALA A 9 8.92 9.24 -4.93
CA ALA A 9 8.97 10.25 -3.88
C ALA A 9 9.12 11.62 -4.56
N GLU A 10 8.03 12.39 -4.67
CA GLU A 10 8.18 13.81 -4.97
C GLU A 10 8.90 14.42 -3.77
N SER A 11 10.15 14.84 -3.98
CA SER A 11 10.98 15.58 -3.02
C SER A 11 10.42 17.00 -2.77
N ALA A 12 9.12 17.11 -2.61
CA ALA A 12 8.42 18.32 -2.21
C ALA A 12 8.41 18.38 -0.67
N SER A 13 9.49 18.97 -0.15
CA SER A 13 9.61 19.53 1.19
C SER A 13 9.19 18.64 2.37
N GLY A 14 10.15 17.91 2.94
CA GLY A 14 10.25 17.64 4.39
C GLY A 14 9.09 16.91 5.08
N SER A 15 8.10 16.42 4.33
CA SER A 15 6.87 15.87 4.88
C SER A 15 7.07 14.39 5.15
N LYS A 16 7.62 14.16 6.34
CA LYS A 16 7.63 12.87 7.05
C LYS A 16 6.28 12.17 6.86
N PHE A 17 6.33 10.93 6.40
CA PHE A 17 5.28 9.93 6.52
C PHE A 17 3.82 10.44 6.45
N PRO A 18 3.35 10.89 5.27
CA PRO A 18 1.98 11.38 5.12
C PRO A 18 0.95 10.24 5.21
N LEU A 19 1.34 8.96 5.17
CA LEU A 19 0.38 7.87 5.20
C LEU A 19 -0.37 7.79 6.54
N THR A 20 0.31 7.74 7.68
CA THR A 20 -0.39 7.68 8.98
C THR A 20 -1.17 8.96 9.24
N ASP A 21 -0.61 10.10 8.86
CA ASP A 21 -1.28 11.39 8.97
C ASP A 21 -2.54 11.46 8.10
N SER A 22 -2.47 11.05 6.85
CA SER A 22 -3.62 10.94 5.96
C SER A 22 -4.60 9.87 6.43
N LEU A 23 -4.13 8.70 6.89
CA LEU A 23 -4.97 7.65 7.47
C LEU A 23 -5.75 8.15 8.68
N ASN A 24 -5.15 8.98 9.53
CA ASN A 24 -5.78 9.48 10.75
C ASN A 24 -6.63 10.72 10.50
N ARG A 25 -6.20 11.66 9.64
CA ARG A 25 -6.88 12.95 9.43
C ARG A 25 -7.85 12.95 8.25
N GLN A 26 -7.52 12.28 7.14
CA GLN A 26 -8.25 12.39 5.87
C GLN A 26 -9.03 11.11 5.54
N CYS A 27 -8.41 9.95 5.72
CA CYS A 27 -8.94 8.63 5.39
C CYS A 27 -9.52 7.92 6.62
N ASN A 28 -10.40 8.57 7.38
CA ASN A 28 -10.78 8.17 8.74
C ASN A 28 -12.13 7.41 8.85
N LYS A 29 -12.61 6.75 7.79
CA LYS A 29 -13.90 6.03 7.79
C LYS A 29 -13.69 4.52 8.05
N GLN A 30 -14.79 3.78 8.22
CA GLN A 30 -14.76 2.38 8.68
C GLN A 30 -14.14 1.41 7.69
N LYS A 31 -14.25 1.68 6.39
CA LYS A 31 -13.65 0.87 5.32
C LYS A 31 -12.56 1.67 4.64
N LEU A 32 -11.48 0.99 4.29
CA LEU A 32 -10.38 1.52 3.50
C LEU A 32 -10.22 0.70 2.24
N LEU A 33 -10.00 1.38 1.12
CA LEU A 33 -9.56 0.78 -0.12
C LEU A 33 -8.17 1.31 -0.46
N LEU A 34 -7.23 0.38 -0.67
CA LEU A 34 -5.89 0.65 -1.17
C LEU A 34 -5.87 0.26 -2.63
N ALA A 35 -5.36 1.15 -3.49
CA ALA A 35 -5.30 0.88 -4.92
C ALA A 35 -4.11 1.56 -5.58
N CYS A 36 -3.77 1.06 -6.76
CA CYS A 36 -2.78 1.64 -7.66
C CYS A 36 -3.25 1.60 -9.12
N ARG A 37 -2.69 2.51 -9.92
CA ARG A 37 -2.95 2.63 -11.37
C ARG A 37 -1.90 3.50 -12.03
N SER A 38 -1.79 3.41 -13.36
CA SER A 38 -1.08 4.40 -14.14
C SER A 38 -1.72 5.79 -14.00
N VAL A 39 -0.91 6.84 -14.07
CA VAL A 39 -1.37 8.23 -14.11
C VAL A 39 -2.22 8.43 -15.36
N GLY A 40 -3.34 9.14 -15.23
CA GLY A 40 -4.32 9.33 -16.31
C GLY A 40 -5.34 8.20 -16.47
N ALA A 41 -5.07 6.99 -15.97
CA ALA A 41 -6.02 5.88 -16.06
C ALA A 41 -7.31 6.14 -15.26
N THR A 42 -8.46 5.78 -15.83
CA THR A 42 -9.78 5.93 -15.18
C THR A 42 -10.13 4.76 -14.27
N THR A 43 -9.61 3.56 -14.55
CA THR A 43 -9.77 2.34 -13.76
C THR A 43 -8.57 2.11 -12.83
N PHE A 44 -8.79 1.35 -11.75
CA PHE A 44 -7.68 0.83 -10.94
C PHE A 44 -7.10 -0.39 -11.61
N THR A 45 -5.77 -0.49 -11.62
CA THR A 45 -5.07 -1.71 -12.03
C THR A 45 -5.28 -2.78 -10.98
N LEU A 46 -5.05 -2.42 -9.71
CA LEU A 46 -5.26 -3.29 -8.57
C LEU A 46 -5.90 -2.50 -7.43
N ALA A 47 -6.86 -3.12 -6.76
CA ALA A 47 -7.51 -2.56 -5.59
C ALA A 47 -7.96 -3.68 -4.64
N ALA A 48 -7.90 -3.41 -3.34
CA ALA A 48 -8.56 -4.21 -2.32
C ALA A 48 -9.22 -3.29 -1.30
N MET A 49 -10.39 -3.69 -0.80
CA MET A 49 -11.12 -2.97 0.25
C MET A 49 -11.34 -3.87 1.46
N GLY A 50 -11.16 -3.33 2.65
CA GLY A 50 -11.40 -4.03 3.90
C GLY A 50 -11.85 -3.09 5.02
N MET A 51 -12.28 -3.68 6.14
CA MET A 51 -12.48 -2.93 7.37
C MET A 51 -11.16 -2.29 7.79
N ARG A 52 -11.20 -1.04 8.25
CA ARG A 52 -10.04 -0.28 8.71
C ARG A 52 -9.24 -1.06 9.76
N SER A 53 -9.92 -1.76 10.67
CA SER A 53 -9.28 -2.59 11.69
C SER A 53 -8.46 -3.74 11.12
N ASN A 54 -8.85 -4.29 9.96
CA ASN A 54 -8.10 -5.35 9.27
C ASN A 54 -6.97 -4.78 8.42
N VAL A 55 -7.28 -3.72 7.66
CA VAL A 55 -6.32 -3.04 6.78
C VAL A 55 -5.16 -2.44 7.57
N LEU A 56 -5.44 -1.94 8.77
CA LEU A 56 -4.46 -1.32 9.68
C LEU A 56 -4.05 -2.24 10.83
N PHE A 57 -4.23 -3.55 10.70
CA PHE A 57 -3.68 -4.49 11.67
C PHE A 57 -2.14 -4.33 11.71
N ASP A 58 -1.62 -3.93 12.86
CA ASP A 58 -0.20 -3.58 12.99
C ASP A 58 0.67 -4.84 13.10
N CYS A 59 1.38 -5.12 12.03
CA CYS A 59 2.36 -6.18 11.92
C CYS A 59 3.74 -5.83 12.51
N LYS A 60 3.90 -4.63 13.10
CA LYS A 60 5.15 -4.17 13.73
C LYS A 60 6.35 -4.33 12.78
N SER A 61 7.44 -4.91 13.27
CA SER A 61 8.66 -5.23 12.51
C SER A 61 8.70 -6.66 11.97
N ASP A 62 7.63 -7.46 12.12
CA ASP A 62 7.60 -8.82 11.59
C ASP A 62 7.55 -8.77 10.05
N THR A 63 8.63 -9.24 9.43
CA THR A 63 8.79 -9.22 7.98
C THR A 63 7.87 -10.20 7.24
N ARG A 64 7.26 -11.16 7.95
CA ARG A 64 6.37 -12.19 7.37
C ARG A 64 4.92 -12.05 7.82
N CYS A 65 4.61 -11.11 8.72
CA CYS A 65 3.25 -10.92 9.21
C CYS A 65 2.29 -10.50 8.09
N THR A 66 1.15 -11.18 8.09
CA THR A 66 -0.06 -10.85 7.33
C THR A 66 -1.28 -11.07 8.23
N HIS A 67 -2.29 -10.23 8.08
CA HIS A 67 -3.59 -10.37 8.70
C HIS A 67 -4.63 -10.68 7.62
N ILE A 68 -5.16 -11.89 7.64
CA ILE A 68 -6.06 -12.37 6.59
C ILE A 68 -7.49 -11.94 6.92
N ALA A 69 -8.13 -11.21 5.99
CA ALA A 69 -9.54 -10.88 6.07
C ALA A 69 -10.12 -10.69 4.66
N ASN A 70 -11.29 -11.29 4.40
CA ASN A 70 -11.96 -11.29 3.09
C ASN A 70 -11.02 -11.75 1.96
N ASP A 71 -10.30 -12.85 2.17
CA ASP A 71 -9.35 -13.45 1.21
C ASP A 71 -8.18 -12.53 0.80
N VAL A 72 -7.93 -11.48 1.58
CA VAL A 72 -6.80 -10.55 1.40
C VAL A 72 -5.87 -10.64 2.60
N GLY A 73 -4.58 -10.83 2.33
CA GLY A 73 -3.51 -10.76 3.32
C GLY A 73 -3.06 -9.32 3.50
N TRP A 74 -3.59 -8.65 4.52
CA TRP A 74 -3.24 -7.27 4.85
C TRP A 74 -1.94 -7.21 5.64
N TYR A 75 -1.12 -6.20 5.39
CA TYR A 75 -0.02 -5.89 6.29
C TYR A 75 0.14 -4.38 6.41
N TYR A 76 0.33 -3.93 7.64
CA TYR A 76 0.54 -2.53 7.94
C TYR A 76 1.58 -2.41 9.04
N SER A 77 2.40 -1.36 8.96
CA SER A 77 3.29 -0.93 10.01
C SER A 77 3.62 0.53 9.75
N PRO A 78 3.49 1.41 10.76
CA PRO A 78 3.80 2.83 10.61
C PRO A 78 5.29 3.08 10.31
N THR A 79 6.16 2.10 10.50
CA THR A 79 7.61 2.26 10.34
C THR A 79 8.24 1.35 9.29
N HIS A 80 7.51 0.37 8.73
CA HIS A 80 8.09 -0.63 7.82
C HIS A 80 7.47 -0.69 6.43
N SER A 81 6.16 -0.89 6.31
CA SER A 81 5.46 -0.98 5.03
C SER A 81 3.97 -1.18 5.25
N CYS A 82 3.18 -0.77 4.26
CA CYS A 82 1.77 -1.14 4.16
C CYS A 82 1.43 -1.73 2.80
N GLY A 83 0.37 -2.52 2.73
CA GLY A 83 -0.07 -3.11 1.49
C GLY A 83 -0.93 -4.34 1.70
N PHE A 84 -1.05 -5.12 0.64
CA PHE A 84 -1.78 -6.38 0.65
C PHE A 84 -1.26 -7.37 -0.39
N VAL A 85 -1.59 -8.63 -0.15
CA VAL A 85 -1.40 -9.77 -1.05
C VAL A 85 -2.67 -10.61 -1.12
N ASN A 86 -2.70 -11.63 -1.98
CA ASN A 86 -3.72 -12.67 -1.90
C ASN A 86 -3.68 -13.34 -0.51
N GLY A 87 -4.84 -13.68 0.08
CA GLY A 87 -4.92 -14.22 1.43
C GLY A 87 -4.15 -15.52 1.68
N THR A 88 -3.78 -16.27 0.63
CA THR A 88 -2.98 -17.50 0.76
C THR A 88 -1.47 -17.28 0.60
N ASP A 89 -1.07 -16.07 0.22
CA ASP A 89 0.30 -15.78 -0.15
C ASP A 89 1.15 -15.40 1.06
N SER A 90 2.44 -15.74 1.00
CA SER A 90 3.43 -15.23 1.94
C SER A 90 3.89 -13.81 1.55
N VAL A 91 4.50 -13.10 2.51
CA VAL A 91 5.16 -11.81 2.29
C VAL A 91 6.59 -11.81 2.82
N TYR A 92 7.43 -10.96 2.27
CA TYR A 92 8.73 -10.63 2.85
C TYR A 92 8.95 -9.11 2.80
N ARG A 93 8.70 -8.45 3.93
CA ARG A 93 8.56 -6.99 4.09
C ARG A 93 9.87 -6.28 4.46
N ASP A 94 10.95 -6.53 3.71
CA ASP A 94 12.20 -5.77 3.87
C ASP A 94 12.05 -4.38 3.21
N LYS A 95 11.50 -3.43 3.96
CA LYS A 95 10.97 -2.11 3.52
C LYS A 95 9.76 -2.17 2.59
N CYS A 96 9.59 -3.25 1.84
CA CYS A 96 8.37 -3.59 1.12
C CYS A 96 8.31 -5.11 0.87
N ASP A 97 7.16 -5.61 0.42
CA ASP A 97 7.01 -6.97 -0.07
C ASP A 97 7.82 -7.20 -1.36
N LYS A 98 8.86 -8.02 -1.24
CA LYS A 98 9.78 -8.35 -2.33
C LYS A 98 9.45 -9.66 -3.06
N LEU A 99 8.55 -10.49 -2.51
CA LEU A 99 8.33 -11.84 -3.04
C LEU A 99 7.76 -11.82 -4.46
N THR A 100 8.10 -12.83 -5.25
CA THR A 100 7.46 -13.11 -6.53
C THR A 100 6.98 -14.55 -6.49
N ASP A 101 5.67 -14.75 -6.56
CA ASP A 101 5.01 -16.04 -6.53
C ASP A 101 3.82 -16.10 -7.50
N LYS A 102 3.02 -17.16 -7.40
CA LYS A 102 1.89 -17.47 -8.30
C LYS A 102 0.92 -16.30 -8.47
N ASN A 103 0.64 -15.54 -7.40
CA ASN A 103 -0.33 -14.46 -7.42
C ASN A 103 0.35 -13.08 -7.34
N SER A 104 1.54 -12.94 -7.94
CA SER A 104 2.27 -11.68 -7.97
C SER A 104 1.47 -10.50 -8.54
N ASN A 105 0.46 -10.77 -9.37
CA ASN A 105 -0.46 -9.78 -9.89
C ASN A 105 -1.49 -9.28 -8.87
N LEU A 106 -1.60 -9.88 -7.68
CA LEU A 106 -2.54 -9.50 -6.63
C LEU A 106 -1.84 -8.84 -5.43
N ARG A 107 -0.74 -8.13 -5.68
CA ARG A 107 0.12 -7.57 -4.64
C ARG A 107 0.31 -6.07 -4.79
N LEU A 108 0.18 -5.34 -3.68
CA LEU A 108 0.43 -3.90 -3.62
C LEU A 108 1.31 -3.62 -2.42
N CYS A 109 2.37 -2.83 -2.59
CA CYS A 109 3.26 -2.49 -1.49
C CYS A 109 3.75 -1.04 -1.50
N TRP A 110 3.63 -0.38 -0.35
CA TRP A 110 4.06 0.98 -0.10
C TRP A 110 5.15 0.97 0.97
N GLN A 111 6.22 1.70 0.69
CA GLN A 111 7.30 1.92 1.64
C GLN A 111 6.99 3.16 2.49
N PRO A 112 7.41 3.20 3.77
CA PRO A 112 7.15 4.31 4.67
C PRO A 112 8.20 5.43 4.60
N ALA A 113 9.36 5.17 3.95
CA ALA A 113 10.53 6.02 4.05
C ALA A 113 10.52 7.20 3.07
N VAL A 114 11.11 8.31 3.53
CA VAL A 114 11.14 9.66 2.94
C VAL A 114 11.81 9.78 1.57
N ASP A 115 12.52 8.74 1.11
CA ASP A 115 13.30 8.75 -0.13
C ASP A 115 13.07 7.52 -1.02
N GLU A 116 12.13 6.63 -0.66
CA GLU A 116 11.96 5.35 -1.39
C GLU A 116 10.61 5.19 -2.11
N GLY A 117 9.71 6.17 -2.04
CA GLY A 117 8.50 6.16 -2.84
C GLY A 117 7.59 4.95 -2.55
N GLY A 118 7.02 4.35 -3.59
CA GLY A 118 6.35 3.05 -3.51
C GLY A 118 7.08 1.98 -4.28
N TYR A 119 6.87 0.71 -3.93
CA TYR A 119 7.64 -0.36 -4.56
C TYR A 119 6.86 -1.12 -5.64
N ARG A 120 5.58 -1.40 -5.39
CA ARG A 120 4.85 -2.42 -6.16
C ARG A 120 3.40 -2.06 -6.43
N CYS A 121 3.00 -2.27 -7.69
CA CYS A 121 1.62 -2.40 -8.14
C CYS A 121 1.52 -3.64 -9.03
N GLU A 122 0.94 -4.72 -8.52
CA GLU A 122 0.92 -6.04 -9.18
C GLU A 122 2.34 -6.56 -9.46
N ILE A 123 2.59 -6.95 -10.72
CA ILE A 123 3.89 -7.36 -11.23
C ILE A 123 4.83 -6.18 -11.51
N ASN A 124 4.33 -4.94 -11.53
CA ASN A 124 5.13 -3.75 -11.81
C ASN A 124 5.95 -3.37 -10.58
N LYS A 125 7.26 -3.63 -10.65
CA LYS A 125 8.28 -3.28 -9.65
C LYS A 125 9.68 -3.25 -10.31
N PRO A 126 10.64 -2.44 -9.83
CA PRO A 126 10.49 -1.44 -8.77
C PRO A 126 9.85 -0.15 -9.28
N LEU A 127 8.95 0.44 -8.51
CA LEU A 127 8.27 1.71 -8.85
C LEU A 127 8.81 2.93 -8.08
N ASN A 128 9.86 2.79 -7.27
CA ASN A 128 10.31 3.78 -6.28
C ASN A 128 10.60 5.19 -6.83
N ALA A 129 10.92 5.30 -8.12
CA ALA A 129 11.21 6.55 -8.82
C ALA A 129 10.21 6.82 -9.98
N ASP A 130 9.11 6.07 -10.04
CA ASP A 130 8.18 6.08 -11.15
C ASP A 130 7.10 7.18 -11.00
N LEU A 131 7.13 8.16 -11.91
CA LEU A 131 6.16 9.26 -11.97
C LEU A 131 4.91 8.92 -12.80
N THR A 132 4.91 7.80 -13.50
CA THR A 132 3.84 7.31 -14.37
C THR A 132 2.86 6.40 -13.66
N TRP A 133 3.19 5.93 -12.44
CA TRP A 133 2.31 5.20 -11.56
C TRP A 133 1.91 6.02 -10.34
N LYS A 134 0.68 5.82 -9.87
CA LYS A 134 0.17 6.44 -8.66
C LYS A 134 -0.56 5.46 -7.76
N ARG A 135 -0.61 5.83 -6.48
CA ARG A 135 -1.29 5.11 -5.42
C ARG A 135 -2.42 5.96 -4.90
N THR A 136 -3.47 5.31 -4.40
CA THR A 136 -4.62 6.01 -3.84
C THR A 136 -5.19 5.28 -2.64
N ILE A 137 -5.73 6.05 -1.69
CA ILE A 137 -6.57 5.56 -0.61
C ILE A 137 -7.96 6.14 -0.79
N TRP A 138 -8.95 5.27 -0.63
CA TRP A 138 -10.35 5.63 -0.54
C TRP A 138 -10.89 5.12 0.79
N HIS A 139 -11.98 5.72 1.22
CA HIS A 139 -12.63 5.39 2.47
C HIS A 139 -14.15 5.40 2.29
N ALA A 140 -14.86 4.62 3.09
CA ALA A 140 -16.32 4.55 3.11
C ALA A 140 -16.81 4.16 4.51
N ASN A 141 -18.10 4.36 4.78
CA ASN A 141 -18.76 3.77 5.94
C ASN A 141 -19.20 2.33 5.62
#